data_AF-A0AAC8YF11-F1
#
_entry.id   AF-A0AAC8YF11-F1
#
_cell.length_a   1.000
_cell.length_b   1.000
_cell.length_c   1.000
_cell.angle_alpha   90.00
_cell.angle_beta   90.00
_cell.angle_gamma   90.00
#
_symmetry.space_group_name_H-M   'P 1'
#
loop_
_entity.id
_entity.type
_entity.pdbx_description
1 polymer ?
#
loop_
_entity_poly.entity_id
_entity_poly.type
_entity_poly.pdbx_seq_one_letter_code
_entity_poly.pdbx_strand_id
1 'polypeptide(L)'
;MKVGAKVAFTVTLTNTGKTDCTWDFAKLPVGVTVTSGSDRIWSSDDCAAWKPRGKTTVRAGKSYPYKVTWPGQRSTENSCKASTEELGAGYYVATAEIKGGAAKKFVMQLHQ
;
A
#
# COMPACT_ATOMS: atom_id res chain seq x y z
N MET A 1 16.84 -5.70 2.44
CA MET A 1 16.10 -5.93 3.71
C MET A 1 16.05 -7.42 4.00
N LYS A 2 15.90 -7.83 5.26
CA LYS A 2 15.84 -9.26 5.60
C LYS A 2 14.48 -9.85 5.21
N VAL A 3 14.45 -11.09 4.74
CA VAL A 3 13.22 -11.88 4.61
C VAL A 3 12.44 -11.87 5.94
N GLY A 4 11.11 -11.74 5.86
CA GLY A 4 10.23 -11.69 7.02
C GLY A 4 10.27 -10.38 7.82
N ALA A 5 11.11 -9.40 7.44
CA ALA A 5 11.12 -8.10 8.10
C ALA A 5 9.88 -7.29 7.71
N LYS A 6 9.28 -6.62 8.70
CA LYS A 6 8.18 -5.67 8.45
C LYS A 6 8.70 -4.47 7.68
N VAL A 7 7.94 -4.03 6.68
CA VAL A 7 8.26 -2.86 5.86
C VAL A 7 7.14 -1.84 5.99
N ALA A 8 7.48 -0.63 6.42
CA ALA A 8 6.55 0.48 6.49
C ALA A 8 6.69 1.36 5.24
N PHE A 9 5.60 1.50 4.50
CA PHE A 9 5.47 2.42 3.39
C PHE A 9 4.76 3.69 3.87
N THR A 10 5.30 4.86 3.48
CA THR A 10 4.58 6.12 3.60
C THR A 10 4.10 6.52 2.22
N VAL A 11 2.79 6.43 2.00
CA VAL A 11 2.15 6.84 0.75
C VAL A 11 1.67 8.26 0.90
N THR A 12 2.04 9.13 -0.04
CA THR A 12 1.65 10.54 -0.02
C THR A 12 0.65 10.79 -1.13
N LEU A 13 -0.57 11.16 -0.76
CA LEU A 13 -1.63 11.51 -1.68
C LEU A 13 -1.69 13.03 -1.83
N THR A 14 -1.63 13.55 -3.05
CA THR A 14 -1.63 14.99 -3.32
C THR A 14 -2.93 15.42 -3.97
N ASN A 15 -3.57 16.46 -3.43
CA ASN A 15 -4.72 17.09 -4.10
C ASN A 15 -4.20 18.00 -5.21
N THR A 16 -4.28 17.52 -6.45
CA THR A 16 -3.90 18.27 -7.66
C THR A 16 -5.01 19.17 -8.20
N GLY A 17 -6.16 19.21 -7.51
CA GLY A 17 -7.26 20.10 -7.84
C GLY A 17 -7.00 21.56 -7.46
N LYS A 18 -7.85 22.45 -7.97
CA LYS A 18 -7.79 23.89 -7.68
C LYS A 18 -8.54 24.31 -6.41
N THR A 19 -9.30 23.39 -5.81
CA THR A 19 -10.11 23.62 -4.61
C THR A 19 -9.80 22.56 -3.55
N ASP A 20 -10.17 22.87 -2.31
CA ASP A 20 -10.11 21.90 -1.23
C ASP A 20 -11.00 20.69 -1.56
N CYS A 21 -10.49 19.49 -1.28
CA CYS A 21 -11.16 18.24 -1.60
C CYS A 21 -11.30 17.40 -0.33
N THR A 22 -12.52 16.98 -0.04
CA THR A 22 -12.79 16.02 1.03
C THR A 22 -12.74 14.61 0.46
N TRP A 23 -11.73 13.85 0.86
CA TRP A 23 -11.57 12.44 0.50
C TRP A 23 -12.25 11.56 1.54
N ASP A 24 -13.13 10.68 1.07
CA ASP A 24 -13.74 9.61 1.85
C ASP A 24 -13.10 8.29 1.46
N PHE A 25 -12.24 7.74 2.34
CA PHE A 25 -11.50 6.51 2.05
C PHE A 25 -12.39 5.27 1.94
N ALA A 26 -13.68 5.35 2.33
CA ALA A 26 -14.64 4.30 2.04
C ALA A 26 -15.10 4.32 0.56
N LYS A 27 -14.95 5.46 -0.14
CA LYS A 27 -15.38 5.67 -1.54
C LYS A 27 -14.22 5.92 -2.49
N LEU A 28 -13.01 6.13 -1.94
CA LEU A 28 -11.78 6.37 -2.66
C LEU A 28 -10.82 5.19 -2.40
N PRO A 29 -10.84 4.15 -3.23
CA PRO A 29 -9.89 3.05 -3.14
C PRO A 29 -8.47 3.59 -3.21
N VAL A 30 -7.72 3.32 -2.15
CA VAL A 30 -6.28 3.57 -2.04
C VAL A 30 -5.63 2.34 -1.42
N GLY A 31 -4.52 1.92 -1.99
CA GLY A 31 -3.91 0.65 -1.60
C GLY A 31 -2.45 0.53 -1.99
N VAL A 32 -1.79 -0.45 -1.40
CA VAL A 32 -0.45 -0.89 -1.76
C VAL A 32 -0.49 -2.38 -2.02
N THR A 33 0.01 -2.79 -3.18
CA THR A 33 0.19 -4.21 -3.54
C THR A 33 1.67 -4.50 -3.70
N VAL A 34 2.15 -5.58 -3.10
CA VAL A 34 3.52 -6.08 -3.22
C VAL A 34 3.54 -7.28 -4.16
N THR A 35 4.40 -7.25 -5.16
CA THR A 35 4.59 -8.35 -6.12
C THR A 35 6.05 -8.77 -6.23
N SER A 36 6.30 -9.98 -6.72
CA SER A 36 7.60 -10.48 -7.15
C SER A 36 7.45 -11.06 -8.56
N GLY A 37 7.95 -10.36 -9.59
CA GLY A 37 7.61 -10.70 -10.98
C GLY A 37 6.09 -10.63 -11.22
N SER A 38 5.49 -11.71 -11.72
CA SER A 38 4.04 -11.86 -11.90
C SER A 38 3.30 -12.34 -10.64
N ASP A 39 4.03 -12.69 -9.60
CA ASP A 39 3.50 -13.27 -8.38
C ASP A 39 3.01 -12.18 -7.41
N ARG A 40 1.74 -12.25 -7.01
CA ARG A 40 1.15 -11.34 -6.04
C ARG A 40 1.45 -11.85 -4.63
N ILE A 41 2.24 -11.09 -3.90
CA ILE A 41 2.69 -11.45 -2.55
C ILE A 41 1.70 -10.97 -1.51
N TRP A 42 1.38 -9.67 -1.51
CA TRP A 42 0.55 -9.07 -0.46
C TRP A 42 -0.24 -7.89 -1.00
N SER A 43 -1.39 -7.59 -0.42
CA SER A 43 -2.09 -6.34 -0.66
C SER A 43 -2.71 -5.79 0.61
N SER A 44 -2.66 -4.46 0.77
CA SER A 44 -3.45 -3.77 1.79
C SER A 44 -4.95 -3.98 1.59
N ASP A 45 -5.38 -4.35 0.38
CA ASP A 45 -6.79 -4.57 0.08
C ASP A 45 -7.36 -5.80 0.78
N ASP A 46 -6.52 -6.77 1.12
CA ASP A 46 -6.90 -8.03 1.79
C ASP A 46 -7.38 -7.82 3.22
N CYS A 47 -7.17 -6.63 3.78
CA CYS A 47 -7.73 -6.25 5.07
C CYS A 47 -8.07 -4.76 5.15
N ALA A 48 -9.32 -4.45 5.49
CA ALA A 48 -9.74 -3.07 5.74
C ALA A 48 -8.95 -2.39 6.89
N ALA A 49 -8.28 -3.15 7.77
CA ALA A 49 -7.45 -2.60 8.84
C ALA A 49 -6.08 -2.10 8.36
N TRP A 50 -5.64 -2.50 7.17
CA TRP A 50 -4.36 -2.09 6.58
C TRP A 50 -4.48 -0.86 5.67
N LYS A 51 -5.70 -0.34 5.52
CA LYS A 51 -6.03 0.83 4.70
C LYS A 51 -6.34 2.05 5.56
N PRO A 52 -6.13 3.27 5.03
CA PRO A 52 -6.63 4.48 5.68
C PRO A 52 -8.16 4.43 5.75
N ARG A 53 -8.72 5.07 6.78
CA ARG A 53 -10.16 5.08 7.05
C ARG A 53 -10.65 6.49 7.34
N GLY A 54 -11.95 6.68 7.22
CA GLY A 54 -12.61 7.95 7.52
C GLY A 54 -12.52 8.97 6.39
N LYS A 55 -12.74 10.23 6.77
CA LYS A 55 -12.76 11.36 5.84
C LYS A 55 -11.68 12.35 6.23
N THR A 56 -11.03 12.93 5.23
CA THR A 56 -10.06 14.00 5.42
C THR A 56 -10.21 15.06 4.35
N THR A 57 -10.09 16.32 4.74
CA THR A 57 -10.09 17.44 3.79
C THR A 57 -8.66 17.85 3.50
N VAL A 58 -8.27 17.72 2.24
CA VAL A 58 -6.94 18.09 1.76
C VAL A 58 -7.07 19.35 0.93
N ARG A 59 -6.38 20.40 1.37
CA ARG A 59 -6.40 21.69 0.66
C ARG A 59 -5.82 21.58 -0.74
N ALA A 60 -6.22 22.48 -1.64
CA ALA A 60 -5.67 22.56 -2.99
C ALA A 60 -4.12 22.58 -2.97
N GLY A 61 -3.49 21.74 -3.77
CA GLY A 61 -2.02 21.60 -3.85
C GLY A 61 -1.34 21.00 -2.61
N LYS A 62 -2.09 20.59 -1.58
CA LYS A 62 -1.53 19.96 -0.37
C LYS A 62 -1.57 18.44 -0.47
N SER A 63 -0.77 17.82 0.40
CA SER A 63 -0.65 16.37 0.47
C SER A 63 -1.05 15.81 1.82
N TYR A 64 -1.56 14.59 1.80
CA TYR A 64 -1.93 13.81 2.96
C TYR A 64 -1.10 12.51 2.97
N PRO A 65 -0.19 12.33 3.94
CA PRO A 65 0.53 11.07 4.09
C PRO A 65 -0.30 10.05 4.85
N TYR A 66 -0.24 8.78 4.43
CA TYR A 66 -0.71 7.65 5.22
C TYR A 66 0.33 6.52 5.24
N LYS A 67 0.34 5.77 6.34
CA LYS A 67 1.28 4.67 6.54
C LYS A 67 0.59 3.34 6.25
N VAL A 68 1.30 2.46 5.56
CA VAL A 68 0.91 1.08 5.30
C VAL A 68 2.06 0.19 5.70
N THR A 69 1.81 -0.84 6.50
CA THR A 69 2.86 -1.76 6.94
C THR A 69 2.62 -3.13 6.32
N TRP A 70 3.53 -3.56 5.48
CA TRP A 70 3.59 -4.94 5.00
C TRP A 70 4.34 -5.79 6.04
N PRO A 71 3.75 -6.90 6.53
CA PRO A 71 4.40 -7.75 7.52
C PRO A 71 5.65 -8.51 7.00
N GLY A 72 5.98 -8.43 5.71
CA GLY A 72 7.06 -9.22 5.11
C GLY A 72 6.64 -10.67 4.85
N GLN A 73 5.33 -10.91 4.69
CA GLN A 73 4.70 -12.21 4.47
C GLN A 73 3.62 -12.08 3.40
N ARG A 74 3.22 -13.19 2.79
CA ARG A 74 2.11 -13.19 1.84
C ARG A 74 0.79 -12.85 2.54
N SER A 75 -0.21 -12.36 1.84
CA SER A 75 -1.59 -12.34 2.33
C SER A 75 -2.50 -13.19 1.47
N THR A 76 -3.50 -13.80 2.10
CA THR A 76 -4.61 -14.45 1.38
C THR A 76 -5.69 -13.42 1.11
N GLU A 77 -6.23 -13.44 -0.10
CA GLU A 77 -7.26 -12.49 -0.52
C GLU A 77 -8.45 -12.48 0.43
N ASN A 78 -8.88 -11.28 0.85
CA ASN A 78 -10.00 -11.05 1.78
C ASN A 78 -9.91 -11.78 3.14
N SER A 79 -8.73 -12.25 3.56
CA SER A 79 -8.60 -13.05 4.78
C SER A 79 -8.22 -12.25 6.02
N CYS A 80 -7.73 -11.01 5.86
CA CYS A 80 -7.03 -10.27 6.91
C CYS A 80 -5.85 -11.02 7.57
N LYS A 81 -5.32 -12.07 6.93
CA LYS A 81 -4.26 -12.92 7.48
C LYS A 81 -3.02 -12.88 6.61
N ALA A 82 -1.87 -12.87 7.29
CA ALA A 82 -0.60 -13.15 6.66
C ALA A 82 -0.39 -14.67 6.59
N SER A 83 0.17 -15.16 5.49
CA SER A 83 0.61 -16.54 5.33
C SER A 83 1.80 -16.84 6.24
N THR A 84 1.93 -18.09 6.65
CA THR A 84 3.12 -18.63 7.34
C THR A 84 4.24 -19.00 6.38
N GLU A 85 4.01 -18.95 5.07
CA GLU A 85 5.00 -19.21 4.05
C GLU A 85 6.13 -18.16 4.09
N GLU A 86 7.36 -18.63 4.17
CA GLU A 86 8.54 -17.78 4.13
C GLU A 86 8.81 -17.32 2.69
N LEU A 87 9.09 -16.02 2.54
CA LEU A 87 9.40 -15.44 1.24
C LEU A 87 10.85 -15.73 0.85
N GLY A 88 11.09 -15.97 -0.44
CA GLY A 88 12.46 -16.11 -0.96
C GLY A 88 13.21 -14.79 -0.98
N ALA A 89 14.55 -14.86 -0.96
CA ALA A 89 15.38 -13.73 -1.36
C ALA A 89 15.10 -13.36 -2.83
N GLY A 90 15.16 -12.06 -3.15
CA GLY A 90 14.84 -11.59 -4.50
C GLY A 90 14.33 -10.15 -4.53
N TYR A 91 13.80 -9.75 -5.69
CA TYR A 91 13.23 -8.42 -5.89
C TYR A 91 11.72 -8.41 -5.69
N TYR A 92 11.26 -7.44 -4.91
CA TYR A 92 9.86 -7.22 -4.60
C TYR A 92 9.49 -5.79 -4.95
N VAL A 93 8.30 -5.57 -5.48
CA VAL A 93 7.85 -4.25 -5.91
C VAL A 93 6.58 -3.90 -5.16
N ALA A 94 6.63 -2.87 -4.34
CA ALA A 94 5.44 -2.26 -3.76
C ALA A 94 4.87 -1.25 -4.76
N THR A 95 3.61 -1.41 -5.15
CA THR A 95 2.88 -0.51 -6.03
C THR A 95 1.77 0.16 -5.23
N ALA A 96 1.87 1.48 -5.06
CA ALA A 96 0.85 2.30 -4.42
C ALA A 96 -0.10 2.87 -5.49
N GLU A 97 -1.41 2.75 -5.25
CA GLU A 97 -2.45 3.12 -6.21
C GLU A 97 -3.58 3.87 -5.50
N ILE A 98 -4.21 4.78 -6.26
CA ILE A 98 -5.40 5.53 -5.87
C ILE A 98 -6.34 5.56 -7.08
N LYS A 99 -7.64 5.36 -6.85
CA LYS A 99 -8.65 5.42 -7.92
C LYS A 99 -8.55 6.74 -8.68
N GLY A 100 -8.29 6.64 -9.99
CA GLY A 100 -8.19 7.80 -10.90
C GLY A 100 -6.87 8.57 -10.84
N GLY A 101 -5.87 8.09 -10.09
CA GLY A 101 -4.52 8.67 -10.07
C GLY A 101 -3.46 7.74 -10.66
N ALA A 102 -2.22 8.23 -10.70
CA ALA A 102 -1.07 7.44 -11.17
C ALA A 102 -0.60 6.45 -10.10
N ALA A 103 -0.24 5.24 -10.54
CA ALA A 103 0.46 4.28 -9.70
C ALA A 103 1.92 4.72 -9.46
N LYS A 104 2.45 4.43 -8.26
CA LYS A 104 3.86 4.64 -7.91
C LYS A 104 4.47 3.33 -7.44
N LYS A 105 5.70 3.05 -7.88
CA LYS A 105 6.40 1.81 -7.57
C LYS A 105 7.62 2.07 -6.69
N PHE A 106 7.87 1.16 -5.76
CA PHE A 106 9.05 1.12 -4.91
C PHE A 106 9.64 -0.28 -4.96
N VAL A 107 10.87 -0.39 -5.46
CA VAL A 107 11.58 -1.67 -5.61
C VAL A 107 12.38 -1.94 -4.35
N MET A 108 12.29 -3.17 -3.88
CA MET A 108 12.93 -3.69 -2.69
C MET A 108 13.70 -4.94 -3.05
N GLN A 109 14.86 -5.12 -2.41
CA GLN A 109 15.60 -6.37 -2.49
C GLN A 109 15.60 -7.04 -1.11
N LEU A 110 15.08 -8.27 -1.06
CA LEU A 110 15.07 -9.12 0.11
C LEU A 110 16.28 -10.05 0.05
N HIS A 111 16.99 -10.12 1.17
CA HIS A 111 18.13 -11.01 1.39
C HIS A 111 17.84 -11.89 2.61
N GLN A 112 18.51 -13.04 2.70
CA GLN A 112 18.42 -13.91 3.87
C GLN A 112 19.11 -13.31 5.11
#